data_AF-A0A1L3MGZ9-F1
#
_entry.id   AF-A0A1L3MGZ9-F1
#
_cell.length_a   1.000
_cell.length_b   1.000
_cell.length_c   1.000
_cell.angle_alpha   90.00
_cell.angle_beta   90.00
_cell.angle_gamma   90.00
#
_symmetry.space_group_name_H-M   'P 1'
#
loop_
_entity.id
_entity.type
_entity.pdbx_description
1 polymer ?
#
loop_
_entity_poly.entity_id
_entity_poly.type
_entity_poly.pdbx_seq_one_letter_code
_entity_poly.pdbx_strand_id
1 'polypeptide(L)'
;MRRATFVTAALAGAGVLAGASTAYATLAPRMHELAPDETGVLACHVAWDGAARAPVLDHREGSGCAGFTGASVDGQGRINVTHTYDPVVAIIVTPDEAAAGRGLTAGASGGSARTMLTVTDARVGRRLYLHTEGDADRVGSGSGWWLVITNDAR
;
A
#
# COMPACT_ATOMS: atom_id res chain seq x y z
N MET A 1 -25.87 82.54 -17.56
CA MET A 1 -24.43 82.48 -17.89
C MET A 1 -24.23 81.29 -18.82
N ARG A 2 -24.14 81.52 -20.13
CA ARG A 2 -22.95 81.42 -21.02
C ARG A 2 -22.35 80.00 -21.18
N ARG A 3 -22.24 79.63 -22.46
CA ARG A 3 -21.80 78.38 -23.10
C ARG A 3 -20.29 78.10 -23.00
N ALA A 4 -19.94 76.88 -23.47
CA ALA A 4 -18.70 76.43 -24.14
C ALA A 4 -17.68 75.74 -23.19
N THR A 5 -16.94 74.68 -23.55
CA THR A 5 -16.49 74.13 -24.84
C THR A 5 -16.01 72.67 -24.64
N PHE A 6 -16.02 71.86 -25.71
CA PHE A 6 -15.21 70.66 -25.99
C PHE A 6 -13.70 70.85 -25.63
N VAL A 7 -12.76 69.88 -25.50
CA VAL A 7 -12.55 68.55 -26.11
C VAL A 7 -11.45 67.75 -25.35
N THR A 8 -11.36 66.47 -25.70
CA THR A 8 -10.49 65.32 -25.36
C THR A 8 -8.98 65.42 -25.03
N ALA A 9 -8.50 64.32 -24.40
CA ALA A 9 -7.18 63.63 -24.44
C ALA A 9 -6.47 63.57 -23.07
N ALA A 10 -5.83 62.49 -22.60
CA ALA A 10 -5.21 61.35 -23.27
C ALA A 10 -5.05 60.12 -22.32
N LEU A 11 -4.67 59.01 -22.93
CA LEU A 11 -4.46 57.65 -22.42
C LEU A 11 -3.46 57.50 -21.27
N ALA A 12 -3.70 56.48 -20.44
CA ALA A 12 -2.79 55.35 -20.10
C ALA A 12 -3.43 54.64 -18.90
N GLY A 13 -3.62 53.33 -18.85
CA GLY A 13 -2.74 52.26 -19.29
C GLY A 13 -2.79 51.21 -18.18
N ALA A 14 -2.80 49.95 -18.57
CA ALA A 14 -3.03 48.77 -17.75
C ALA A 14 -2.32 48.74 -16.39
N GLY A 15 -3.02 48.22 -15.38
CA GLY A 15 -2.43 47.67 -14.17
C GLY A 15 -3.53 47.23 -13.20
N VAL A 16 -3.58 46.01 -12.66
CA VAL A 16 -2.70 44.85 -12.73
C VAL A 16 -3.61 43.65 -12.44
N LEU A 17 -3.91 42.82 -13.44
CA LEU A 17 -4.44 41.46 -13.22
C LEU A 17 -3.23 40.55 -12.99
N ALA A 18 -2.61 40.62 -11.82
CA ALA A 18 -1.50 39.74 -11.45
C ALA A 18 -1.69 39.26 -10.00
N GLY A 19 -2.67 38.40 -9.80
CA GLY A 19 -2.89 37.74 -8.50
C GLY A 19 -3.19 36.24 -8.58
N ALA A 20 -3.42 35.68 -9.77
CA ALA A 20 -3.91 34.30 -9.90
C ALA A 20 -2.86 33.27 -10.36
N SER A 21 -1.69 33.70 -10.84
CA SER A 21 -0.66 32.80 -11.37
C SER A 21 0.41 32.37 -10.35
N THR A 22 0.48 32.99 -9.18
CA THR A 22 1.46 32.64 -8.14
C THR A 22 1.07 31.43 -7.29
N ALA A 23 -0.20 31.01 -7.30
CA ALA A 23 -0.67 29.87 -6.51
C ALA A 23 -0.24 28.50 -7.09
N TYR A 24 -0.01 28.40 -8.40
CA TYR A 24 0.41 27.15 -9.04
C TYR A 24 1.92 26.88 -8.90
N ALA A 25 2.74 27.93 -8.82
CA ALA A 25 4.19 27.78 -8.64
C ALA A 25 4.57 27.35 -7.21
N THR A 26 3.76 27.70 -6.21
CA THR A 26 4.01 27.31 -4.80
C THR A 26 3.51 25.91 -4.45
N LEU A 27 2.70 25.27 -5.31
CA LEU A 27 2.27 23.88 -5.16
C LEU A 27 3.18 22.88 -5.91
N ALA A 28 4.02 23.38 -6.82
CA ALA A 28 4.86 22.55 -7.67
C ALA A 28 6.06 21.83 -7.00
N PRO A 29 6.58 22.18 -5.80
CA PRO A 29 7.77 21.47 -5.29
C PRO A 29 7.49 20.29 -4.34
N ARG A 30 6.24 19.89 -4.07
CA ARG A 30 5.99 18.81 -3.09
C ARG A 30 5.90 17.38 -3.63
N MET A 31 5.87 17.20 -4.96
CA MET A 31 5.74 15.84 -5.53
C MET A 31 7.01 15.02 -5.33
N HIS A 32 8.19 15.64 -5.37
CA HIS A 32 9.48 14.96 -5.18
C HIS A 32 9.78 14.63 -3.70
N GLU A 33 9.06 15.25 -2.76
CA GLU A 33 9.20 14.98 -1.32
C GLU A 33 8.25 13.87 -0.85
N LEU A 34 7.21 13.54 -1.65
CA LEU A 34 6.20 12.52 -1.33
C LEU A 34 6.32 11.24 -2.17
N ALA A 35 6.91 11.33 -3.37
CA ALA A 35 7.13 10.18 -4.23
C ALA A 35 8.61 9.73 -4.15
N PRO A 36 8.88 8.42 -4.08
CA PRO A 36 10.23 7.90 -4.11
C PRO A 36 10.92 8.19 -5.46
N ASP A 37 12.24 8.35 -5.46
CA ASP A 37 13.02 8.56 -6.71
C ASP A 37 13.20 7.25 -7.46
N GLU A 38 13.23 6.14 -6.73
CA GLU A 38 13.31 4.80 -7.28
C GLU A 38 12.34 3.89 -6.53
N THR A 39 11.57 3.09 -7.27
CA THR A 39 10.64 2.12 -6.67
C THR A 39 11.14 0.70 -6.87
N GLY A 40 11.18 -0.06 -5.79
CA GLY A 40 11.37 -1.50 -5.80
C GLY A 40 10.05 -2.24 -5.81
N VAL A 41 10.05 -3.45 -6.37
CA VAL A 41 8.92 -4.38 -6.25
C VAL A 41 9.43 -5.70 -5.71
N LEU A 42 8.83 -6.13 -4.60
CA LEU A 42 9.04 -7.43 -3.99
C LEU A 42 7.74 -8.22 -4.16
N ALA A 43 7.85 -9.49 -4.52
CA ALA A 43 6.72 -10.40 -4.55
C ALA A 43 7.05 -11.63 -3.70
N CYS A 44 6.10 -12.20 -2.99
CA CYS A 44 6.31 -13.46 -2.31
C CYS A 44 5.00 -14.21 -2.15
N HIS A 45 5.01 -15.50 -2.44
CA HIS A 45 3.95 -16.40 -2.00
C HIS A 45 4.19 -16.80 -0.54
N VAL A 46 3.29 -16.39 0.33
CA VAL A 46 3.28 -16.76 1.75
C VAL A 46 2.26 -17.88 1.92
N ALA A 47 2.74 -19.11 1.99
CA ALA A 47 1.91 -20.29 2.17
C ALA A 47 1.61 -20.53 3.67
N TRP A 48 0.54 -21.29 3.94
CA TRP A 48 0.19 -21.76 5.27
C TRP A 48 0.52 -23.25 5.41
N ASP A 49 1.40 -23.56 6.35
CA ASP A 49 1.60 -24.93 6.82
C ASP A 49 0.53 -25.26 7.86
N GLY A 50 -0.45 -26.06 7.46
CA GLY A 50 -1.54 -26.49 8.32
C GLY A 50 -1.10 -27.42 9.45
N ALA A 51 0.00 -28.17 9.30
CA ALA A 51 0.50 -29.05 10.34
C ALA A 51 1.28 -28.27 11.41
N ALA A 52 2.11 -27.32 10.99
CA ALA A 52 2.83 -26.43 11.89
C ALA A 52 1.97 -25.26 12.41
N ARG A 53 0.79 -25.03 11.81
CA ARG A 53 -0.08 -23.87 12.05
C ARG A 53 0.69 -22.56 11.93
N ALA A 54 1.52 -22.47 10.91
CA ALA A 54 2.47 -21.39 10.74
C ALA A 54 2.54 -20.95 9.27
N PRO A 55 2.77 -19.65 9.02
CA PRO A 55 3.06 -19.17 7.68
C PRO A 55 4.49 -19.55 7.30
N VAL A 56 4.70 -19.88 6.03
CA VAL A 56 5.99 -20.20 5.45
C VAL A 56 6.18 -19.40 4.17
N LEU A 57 7.40 -18.89 3.97
CA LEU A 57 7.76 -18.29 2.68
C LEU A 57 7.96 -19.44 1.69
N ASP A 58 7.19 -19.45 0.61
CA ASP A 58 7.36 -20.43 -0.44
C ASP A 58 8.62 -20.05 -1.23
N HIS A 59 9.67 -20.87 -1.23
CA HIS A 59 10.92 -20.59 -1.97
C HIS A 59 11.06 -21.46 -3.22
N ARG A 60 9.97 -22.07 -3.70
CA ARG A 60 9.96 -22.82 -4.96
C ARG A 60 10.12 -21.87 -6.15
N GLU A 61 10.47 -22.42 -7.31
CA GLU A 61 10.57 -21.64 -8.54
C GLU A 61 9.24 -20.91 -8.84
N GLY A 62 9.32 -19.60 -9.10
CA GLY A 62 8.15 -18.75 -9.38
C GLY A 62 7.46 -18.12 -8.16
N SER A 63 7.87 -18.44 -6.94
CA SER A 63 7.24 -17.89 -5.71
C SER A 63 7.66 -16.45 -5.37
N GLY A 64 8.74 -15.95 -5.97
CA GLY A 64 9.16 -14.55 -5.94
C GLY A 64 9.90 -14.08 -4.69
N CYS A 65 10.01 -14.88 -3.61
CA CYS A 65 10.37 -14.43 -2.26
C CYS A 65 11.81 -13.90 -2.02
N ALA A 66 12.49 -13.37 -3.03
CA ALA A 66 13.72 -12.61 -2.87
C ALA A 66 13.46 -11.33 -2.05
N GLY A 67 14.34 -11.03 -1.09
CA GLY A 67 14.18 -9.88 -0.18
C GLY A 67 13.25 -10.13 1.03
N PHE A 68 12.62 -11.30 1.12
CA PHE A 68 11.85 -11.72 2.29
C PHE A 68 12.69 -12.62 3.18
N THR A 69 12.65 -12.40 4.50
CA THR A 69 13.55 -13.05 5.47
C THR A 69 12.83 -13.90 6.50
N GLY A 70 11.52 -13.74 6.66
CA GLY A 70 10.75 -14.63 7.51
C GLY A 70 9.25 -14.36 7.50
N ALA A 71 8.50 -15.36 7.96
CA ALA A 71 7.08 -15.27 8.26
C ALA A 71 6.80 -15.87 9.63
N SER A 72 5.87 -15.28 10.38
CA SER A 72 5.48 -15.76 11.72
C SER A 72 4.04 -15.36 12.03
N VAL A 73 3.42 -15.97 13.04
CA VAL A 73 2.17 -15.47 13.63
C VAL A 73 2.50 -14.58 14.82
N ASP A 74 1.95 -13.37 14.87
CA ASP A 74 2.13 -12.46 16.00
C ASP A 74 1.11 -12.72 17.14
N GLY A 75 1.31 -12.07 18.28
CA GLY A 75 0.39 -12.20 19.43
C GLY A 75 -1.04 -11.69 19.17
N GLN A 76 -1.29 -10.99 18.06
CA GLN A 76 -2.63 -10.58 17.62
C GLN A 76 -3.22 -11.56 16.59
N GLY A 77 -2.54 -12.68 16.31
CA GLY A 77 -2.97 -13.68 15.35
C GLY A 77 -2.88 -13.22 13.89
N ARG A 78 -2.01 -12.26 13.57
CA ARG A 78 -1.71 -11.85 12.18
C ARG A 78 -0.51 -12.61 11.66
N ILE A 79 -0.44 -12.78 10.34
CA ILE A 79 0.80 -13.20 9.69
C ILE A 79 1.71 -11.98 9.61
N ASN A 80 2.88 -12.05 10.24
CA ASN A 80 3.92 -11.03 10.15
C ASN A 80 5.00 -11.52 9.18
N VAL A 81 5.20 -10.77 8.10
CA VAL A 81 6.19 -11.04 7.06
C VAL A 81 7.30 -10.01 7.18
N THR A 82 8.55 -10.46 7.35
CA THR A 82 9.74 -9.61 7.41
C THR A 82 10.43 -9.59 6.06
N HIS A 83 10.86 -8.40 5.64
CA HIS A 83 11.52 -8.16 4.36
C HIS A 83 12.59 -7.07 4.51
N THR A 84 13.49 -6.96 3.53
CA THR A 84 14.72 -6.15 3.64
C THR A 84 14.56 -4.67 3.31
N TYR A 85 13.37 -4.20 2.92
CA TYR A 85 13.20 -2.86 2.34
C TYR A 85 12.16 -2.01 3.07
N ASP A 86 12.45 -0.72 3.21
CA ASP A 86 11.65 0.31 3.91
C ASP A 86 12.03 1.69 3.35
N PRO A 87 11.11 2.66 3.13
CA PRO A 87 9.66 2.66 3.33
C PRO A 87 8.83 1.83 2.33
N VAL A 88 7.72 1.27 2.81
CA VAL A 88 6.69 0.62 1.99
C VAL A 88 5.71 1.66 1.43
N VAL A 89 5.57 1.71 0.11
CA VAL A 89 4.69 2.62 -0.64
C VAL A 89 3.31 2.01 -0.84
N ALA A 90 3.25 0.72 -1.22
CA ALA A 90 2.00 0.01 -1.47
C ALA A 90 2.14 -1.47 -1.14
N ILE A 91 1.02 -2.09 -0.73
CA ILE A 91 0.95 -3.52 -0.45
C ILE A 91 -0.31 -4.06 -1.11
N ILE A 92 -0.14 -5.07 -1.95
CA ILE A 92 -1.21 -5.83 -2.57
C ILE A 92 -1.16 -7.24 -2.00
N VAL A 93 -2.31 -7.75 -1.56
CA VAL A 93 -2.44 -9.12 -1.06
C VAL A 93 -3.60 -9.80 -1.74
N THR A 94 -3.32 -10.93 -2.37
CA THR A 94 -4.29 -11.73 -3.09
C THR A 94 -4.27 -13.14 -2.53
N PRO A 95 -5.43 -13.70 -2.10
CA PRO A 95 -5.48 -15.11 -1.71
C PRO A 95 -5.17 -16.00 -2.92
N ASP A 96 -4.46 -17.10 -2.68
CA ASP A 96 -4.33 -18.15 -3.69
C ASP A 96 -5.66 -18.91 -3.90
N GLU A 97 -5.68 -19.86 -4.83
CA GLU A 97 -6.89 -20.60 -5.18
C GLU A 97 -7.45 -21.41 -3.98
N ALA A 98 -6.58 -21.93 -3.13
CA ALA A 98 -6.96 -22.70 -1.96
C ALA A 98 -7.59 -21.80 -0.87
N ALA A 99 -6.96 -20.67 -0.55
CA ALA A 99 -7.48 -19.69 0.39
C ALA A 99 -8.81 -19.08 -0.13
N ALA A 100 -8.85 -18.68 -1.40
CA ALA A 100 -10.04 -18.15 -2.05
C ALA A 100 -11.17 -19.20 -2.06
N GLY A 101 -10.87 -20.45 -2.39
CA GLY A 101 -11.80 -21.57 -2.37
C GLY A 101 -12.36 -21.89 -0.97
N ARG A 102 -11.66 -21.48 0.10
CA ARG A 102 -12.15 -21.55 1.49
C ARG A 102 -12.91 -20.30 1.93
N GLY A 103 -13.00 -19.27 1.09
CA GLY A 103 -13.62 -17.99 1.42
C GLY A 103 -12.74 -17.12 2.33
N LEU A 104 -11.43 -17.33 2.31
CA LEU A 104 -10.47 -16.54 3.07
C LEU A 104 -10.00 -15.34 2.25
N THR A 105 -9.91 -14.20 2.92
CA THR A 105 -9.35 -12.96 2.39
C THR A 105 -8.26 -12.47 3.34
N ALA A 106 -7.39 -11.59 2.88
CA ALA A 106 -6.42 -10.95 3.75
C ALA A 106 -6.26 -9.47 3.41
N GLY A 107 -6.25 -8.63 4.44
CA GLY A 107 -5.85 -7.23 4.35
C GLY A 107 -4.44 -7.07 4.88
N ALA A 108 -3.66 -6.17 4.28
CA ALA A 108 -2.30 -5.88 4.71
C ALA A 108 -2.17 -4.50 5.37
N SER A 109 -1.21 -4.41 6.28
CA SER A 109 -0.70 -3.16 6.82
C SER A 109 0.81 -3.23 6.90
N GLY A 110 1.49 -2.11 6.67
CA GLY A 110 2.96 -2.03 6.73
C GLY A 110 3.41 -0.58 6.89
N GLY A 111 4.59 -0.26 6.36
CA GLY A 111 5.28 1.02 6.56
C GLY A 111 6.57 0.90 7.39
N SER A 112 7.08 -0.33 7.49
CA SER A 112 8.39 -0.67 8.03
C SER A 112 8.93 -1.88 7.24
N ALA A 113 10.10 -2.41 7.61
CA ALA A 113 10.62 -3.72 7.18
C ALA A 113 9.74 -4.94 7.56
N ARG A 114 8.49 -4.71 7.98
CA ARG A 114 7.49 -5.70 8.36
C ARG A 114 6.14 -5.37 7.75
N THR A 115 5.50 -6.40 7.21
CA THR A 115 4.14 -6.36 6.68
C THR A 115 3.27 -7.34 7.44
N MET A 116 2.15 -6.87 7.98
CA MET A 116 1.20 -7.70 8.72
C MET A 116 -0.02 -8.00 7.86
N LEU A 117 -0.40 -9.28 7.76
CA LEU A 117 -1.61 -9.75 7.09
C LEU A 117 -2.66 -10.14 8.12
N THR A 118 -3.84 -9.54 7.99
CA THR A 118 -5.03 -9.91 8.77
C THR A 118 -5.92 -10.79 7.92
N VAL A 119 -6.02 -12.06 8.28
CA VAL A 119 -6.88 -13.03 7.59
C VAL A 119 -8.32 -12.91 8.08
N THR A 120 -9.26 -12.91 7.15
CA THR A 120 -10.71 -12.85 7.41
C THR A 120 -11.39 -14.01 6.69
N ASP A 121 -12.24 -14.73 7.42
CA ASP A 121 -13.15 -15.72 6.86
C ASP A 121 -14.43 -15.00 6.43
N ALA A 122 -14.59 -14.79 5.13
CA ALA A 122 -15.70 -14.06 4.55
C ALA A 122 -17.03 -14.85 4.62
N ARG A 123 -16.98 -16.18 4.83
CA ARG A 123 -18.19 -17.00 4.94
C ARG A 123 -18.91 -16.79 6.26
N VAL A 124 -18.15 -16.58 7.33
CA VAL A 124 -18.70 -16.27 8.66
C VAL A 124 -18.56 -14.80 9.05
N GLY A 125 -17.95 -13.98 8.20
CA GLY A 125 -17.84 -12.53 8.38
C GLY A 125 -16.97 -12.11 9.55
N ARG A 126 -15.87 -12.82 9.84
CA ARG A 126 -14.97 -12.46 10.95
C ARG A 126 -13.50 -12.63 10.65
N ARG A 127 -12.69 -11.84 11.35
CA ARG A 127 -11.24 -12.02 11.45
C ARG A 127 -10.90 -13.38 12.08
N LEU A 128 -9.83 -13.99 11.57
CA LEU A 128 -9.17 -15.15 12.17
C LEU A 128 -8.00 -14.71 13.05
N TYR A 129 -7.94 -15.26 14.26
CA TYR A 129 -6.85 -15.06 15.20
C TYR A 129 -5.94 -16.29 15.17
N LEU A 130 -4.94 -16.26 14.28
CA LEU A 130 -4.14 -17.44 13.92
C LEU A 130 -3.25 -17.99 15.04
N HIS A 131 -3.14 -17.30 16.18
CA HIS A 131 -2.51 -17.85 17.38
C HIS A 131 -3.41 -18.86 18.12
N THR A 132 -4.68 -18.95 17.75
CA THR A 132 -5.63 -19.93 18.28
C THR A 132 -5.73 -21.11 17.31
N GLU A 133 -5.77 -22.33 17.86
CA GLU A 133 -5.79 -23.56 17.07
C GLU A 133 -7.00 -23.61 16.12
N GLY A 134 -8.20 -23.26 16.59
CA GLY A 134 -9.42 -23.33 15.79
C GLY A 134 -9.43 -22.38 14.59
N ASP A 135 -8.78 -21.21 14.70
CA ASP A 135 -8.67 -20.27 13.59
C ASP A 135 -7.51 -20.63 12.65
N ALA A 136 -6.41 -21.14 13.18
CA ALA A 136 -5.32 -21.72 12.39
C ALA A 136 -5.80 -22.91 11.53
N ASP A 137 -6.61 -23.81 12.10
CA ASP A 137 -7.15 -24.97 11.41
C ASP A 137 -8.15 -24.58 10.30
N ARG A 138 -8.85 -23.45 10.47
CA ARG A 138 -9.73 -22.88 9.42
C ARG A 138 -8.98 -22.40 8.19
N VAL A 139 -7.74 -21.92 8.35
CA VAL A 139 -6.90 -21.57 7.19
C VAL A 139 -6.66 -22.81 6.34
N GLY A 140 -6.36 -23.93 7.00
CA GLY A 140 -6.17 -25.23 6.36
C GLY A 140 -4.88 -25.30 5.54
N SER A 141 -4.35 -26.51 5.39
CA SER A 141 -3.13 -26.73 4.59
C SER A 141 -3.33 -26.34 3.14
N GLY A 142 -2.25 -25.83 2.53
CA GLY A 142 -2.20 -25.46 1.12
C GLY A 142 -2.82 -24.12 0.78
N SER A 143 -3.43 -23.42 1.75
CA SER A 143 -3.85 -22.03 1.59
C SER A 143 -2.64 -21.09 1.61
N GLY A 144 -2.74 -19.97 0.91
CA GLY A 144 -1.66 -18.99 0.87
C GLY A 144 -2.10 -17.64 0.34
N TRP A 145 -1.15 -16.71 0.31
CA TRP A 145 -1.36 -15.37 -0.20
C TRP A 145 -0.16 -14.90 -1.03
N TRP A 146 -0.46 -14.35 -2.19
CA TRP A 146 0.49 -13.56 -2.96
C TRP A 146 0.58 -12.18 -2.35
N LEU A 147 1.76 -11.85 -1.85
CA LEU A 147 2.11 -10.55 -1.30
C LEU A 147 3.00 -9.82 -2.30
N VAL A 148 2.55 -8.65 -2.76
CA VAL A 148 3.34 -7.75 -3.59
C VAL A 148 3.53 -6.43 -2.84
N ILE A 149 4.77 -6.03 -2.65
CA ILE A 149 5.16 -4.80 -1.96
C ILE A 149 5.87 -3.90 -2.96
N THR A 150 5.40 -2.66 -3.06
CA THR A 150 6.16 -1.58 -3.69
C THR A 150 6.83 -0.78 -2.58
N ASN A 151 8.14 -0.58 -2.68
CA ASN A 151 8.95 0.16 -1.70
C ASN A 151 9.74 1.29 -2.37
N ASP A 152 10.20 2.24 -1.57
CA ASP A 152 11.28 3.15 -1.99
C ASP A 152 12.60 2.35 -2.01
N ALA A 153 13.32 2.36 -3.12
CA ALA A 153 14.49 1.51 -3.36
C ALA A 153 15.84 2.22 -3.13
N ARG A 154 15.83 3.43 -2.56
CA ARG A 154 17.03 4.18 -2.19
C ARG A 154 17.90 3.50 -1.15
#